data_AF-A0A0H3N2L4-F1
#
_entry.id   AF-A0A0H3N2L4-F1
#
_cell.length_a   1.000
_cell.length_b   1.000
_cell.length_c   1.000
_cell.angle_alpha   90.00
_cell.angle_beta   90.00
_cell.angle_gamma   90.00
#
_symmetry.space_group_name_H-M   'P 1'
#
loop_
_entity.id
_entity.type
_entity.pdbx_description
1 polymer ?
#
loop_
_entity_poly.entity_id
_entity_poly.type
_entity_poly.pdbx_seq_one_letter_code
_entity_poly.pdbx_strand_id
1 'polypeptide(L)'
;MNLSKEYVNLYDNYLKYINEVNKEIRSIKNMKKRVLKKGDFAPENEVLELEGKTIRDIDDVDTKKPKNKIYKFSNGDVYVGKFLEGKMEGQGSYTFFVDEGTAMEYIGEFKEDKKNGKGNFVFSNGNEYIGHFEEDMMNGIGNMLYNSKDEYIGTWKNGKKDGKGIYKWSDGCIYAGEFKGGKMEGYGICYNSKGEVLYEGEWKNNLIHGKGTYIWEKGKKYIGEFMHGKKHGQGTFYLNNELVYEGTWKFDKPSIFDRTLDEIFSLRL
;
A
#
# COMPACT_ATOMS: atom_id res chain seq x y z
N MET A 1 8.13 16.86 5.75
CA MET A 1 7.65 15.84 6.70
C MET A 1 8.65 15.79 7.84
N ASN A 2 8.23 15.99 9.10
CA ASN A 2 9.11 15.90 10.27
C ASN A 2 9.17 14.45 10.78
N LEU A 3 9.64 13.54 9.92
CA LEU A 3 9.88 12.15 10.29
C LEU A 3 11.24 12.01 10.99
N SER A 4 11.45 10.90 11.70
CA SER A 4 12.80 10.55 12.15
C SER A 4 13.74 10.40 10.95
N LYS A 5 15.04 10.64 11.14
CA LYS A 5 16.04 10.55 10.06
C LYS A 5 16.04 9.18 9.36
N GLU A 6 15.81 8.11 10.11
CA GLU A 6 15.66 6.76 9.56
C GLU A 6 14.47 6.69 8.58
N TYR A 7 13.29 7.16 8.99
CA TYR A 7 12.09 7.09 8.16
C TYR A 7 12.11 8.07 6.98
N VAL A 8 12.80 9.22 7.09
CA VAL A 8 13.05 10.09 5.93
C VAL A 8 13.85 9.35 4.87
N ASN A 9 14.98 8.75 5.25
CA ASN A 9 15.83 8.00 4.31
C ASN A 9 15.08 6.82 3.69
N LEU A 10 14.28 6.11 4.49
CA LEU A 10 13.45 5.00 4.02
C LEU A 10 12.42 5.46 3.00
N TYR A 11 11.71 6.54 3.30
CA TYR A 11 10.73 7.15 2.42
C TYR A 11 11.35 7.58 1.09
N ASP A 12 12.50 8.25 1.13
CA ASP A 12 13.21 8.72 -0.07
C ASP A 12 13.64 7.54 -0.96
N ASN A 13 14.10 6.44 -0.36
CA ASN A 13 14.42 5.22 -1.10
C ASN A 13 13.20 4.60 -1.78
N TYR A 14 12.06 4.52 -1.08
CA TYR A 14 10.83 4.02 -1.69
C TYR A 14 10.34 4.95 -2.80
N LEU A 15 10.34 6.27 -2.57
CA LEU A 15 9.97 7.25 -3.60
C LEU A 15 10.86 7.15 -4.84
N LYS A 16 12.16 6.93 -4.67
CA LYS A 16 13.07 6.73 -5.80
C LYS A 16 12.63 5.53 -6.65
N TYR A 17 12.32 4.39 -6.02
CA TYR A 17 11.81 3.22 -6.71
C TYR A 17 10.47 3.50 -7.42
N ILE A 18 9.51 4.12 -6.72
CA ILE A 18 8.20 4.47 -7.31
C ILE A 18 8.35 5.43 -8.49
N ASN A 19 9.30 6.36 -8.44
CA ASN A 19 9.60 7.25 -9.57
C ASN A 19 10.19 6.51 -10.78
N GLU A 20 10.96 5.46 -10.58
CA GLU A 20 11.44 4.59 -11.66
C GLU A 20 10.29 3.81 -12.29
N VAL A 21 9.42 3.19 -11.47
CA VAL A 21 8.21 2.49 -11.94
C VAL A 21 7.31 3.43 -12.76
N ASN A 22 7.12 4.67 -12.29
CA ASN A 22 6.34 5.69 -13.01
C ASN A 22 6.93 6.05 -14.38
N LYS A 23 8.26 6.08 -14.54
CA LYS A 23 8.89 6.33 -15.85
C LYS A 23 8.57 5.20 -16.83
N GLU A 24 8.61 3.95 -16.37
CA GLU A 24 8.27 2.79 -17.18
C GLU A 24 6.79 2.79 -17.57
N ILE A 25 5.88 3.02 -16.63
CA ILE A 25 4.44 3.15 -16.90
C ILE A 25 4.17 4.22 -17.96
N ARG A 26 4.86 5.38 -17.91
CA ARG A 26 4.72 6.42 -18.96
C ARG A 26 5.15 5.91 -20.33
N SER A 27 6.23 5.12 -20.41
CA SER A 27 6.66 4.47 -21.66
C SER A 27 5.59 3.52 -22.21
N ILE A 28 5.01 2.69 -21.34
CA ILE A 28 3.95 1.73 -21.71
C ILE A 28 2.67 2.48 -22.14
N LYS A 29 2.28 3.55 -21.43
CA LYS A 29 1.15 4.42 -21.83
C LYS A 29 1.38 5.04 -23.22
N ASN A 30 2.61 5.49 -23.52
CA ASN A 30 2.96 6.01 -24.85
C ASN A 30 2.98 4.92 -25.93
N MET A 31 3.38 3.69 -25.59
CA MET A 31 3.26 2.53 -26.47
C MET A 31 1.79 2.23 -26.78
N LYS A 32 0.93 2.10 -25.75
CA LYS A 32 -0.51 1.88 -25.87
C LYS A 32 -1.15 2.92 -26.80
N LYS A 33 -0.90 4.21 -26.57
CA LYS A 33 -1.40 5.31 -27.41
C LYS A 33 -1.01 5.16 -28.89
N ARG A 34 0.23 4.75 -29.18
CA ARG A 34 0.70 4.55 -30.56
C ARG A 34 0.00 3.37 -31.25
N VAL A 35 -0.16 2.25 -30.55
CA VAL A 35 -0.84 1.05 -31.07
C VAL A 35 -2.32 1.35 -31.33
N LEU A 36 -2.99 2.00 -30.37
CA LEU A 36 -4.38 2.45 -30.53
C LEU A 36 -4.56 3.41 -31.71
N LYS A 37 -3.64 4.37 -31.89
CA LYS A 37 -3.68 5.33 -33.02
C LYS A 37 -3.53 4.64 -34.38
N LYS A 38 -2.75 3.57 -34.46
CA LYS A 38 -2.57 2.79 -35.70
C LYS A 38 -3.77 1.90 -36.01
N GLY A 39 -4.54 1.50 -35.00
CA GLY A 39 -5.58 0.49 -35.17
C GLY A 39 -5.01 -0.89 -35.47
N ASP A 40 -3.84 -1.23 -34.91
CA ASP A 40 -3.19 -2.53 -35.10
C ASP A 40 -3.92 -3.62 -34.28
N PHE A 41 -5.13 -4.01 -34.71
CA PHE A 41 -5.93 -5.05 -34.07
C PHE A 41 -5.37 -6.45 -34.35
N ALA A 42 -5.47 -7.33 -33.36
CA ALA A 42 -5.25 -8.76 -33.56
C ALA A 42 -6.36 -9.34 -34.47
N PRO A 43 -6.03 -10.22 -35.42
CA PRO A 43 -6.99 -11.01 -36.18
C PRO A 43 -7.97 -11.76 -35.27
N GLU A 44 -9.22 -11.91 -35.73
CA GLU A 44 -10.28 -12.58 -34.95
C GLU A 44 -9.93 -14.03 -34.61
N ASN A 45 -9.34 -14.77 -35.55
CA ASN A 45 -8.88 -16.14 -35.32
C ASN A 45 -7.81 -16.23 -34.21
N GLU A 46 -6.86 -15.30 -34.17
CA GLU A 46 -5.85 -15.24 -33.10
C GLU A 46 -6.50 -15.02 -31.72
N VAL A 47 -7.52 -14.15 -31.65
CA VAL A 47 -8.28 -13.93 -30.41
C VAL A 47 -9.08 -15.18 -30.02
N LEU A 48 -9.76 -15.84 -30.96
CA LEU A 48 -10.54 -17.06 -30.70
C LEU A 48 -9.66 -18.21 -30.18
N GLU A 49 -8.44 -18.34 -30.69
CA GLU A 49 -7.46 -19.33 -30.24
C GLU A 49 -7.04 -19.08 -28.79
N LEU A 50 -6.74 -17.82 -28.44
CA LEU A 50 -6.40 -17.41 -27.07
C LEU A 50 -7.57 -17.62 -26.10
N GLU A 51 -8.82 -17.54 -26.58
CA GLU A 51 -10.03 -17.84 -25.80
C GLU A 51 -10.34 -19.34 -25.73
N GLY A 52 -9.50 -20.22 -26.29
CA GLY A 52 -9.68 -21.67 -26.28
C GLY A 52 -10.86 -22.15 -27.13
N LYS A 53 -11.35 -21.34 -28.07
CA LYS A 53 -12.44 -21.72 -28.97
C LYS A 53 -11.88 -22.52 -30.15
N THR A 54 -12.49 -23.66 -30.47
CA THR A 54 -12.03 -24.56 -31.54
C THR A 54 -12.07 -23.85 -32.89
N ILE A 55 -10.90 -23.70 -33.51
CA ILE A 55 -10.77 -23.26 -34.90
C ILE A 55 -10.65 -24.51 -35.77
N ARG A 56 -11.56 -24.69 -36.73
CA ARG A 56 -11.40 -25.69 -37.79
C ARG A 56 -10.45 -25.10 -38.83
N ASP A 57 -9.30 -25.76 -38.98
CA ASP A 57 -8.31 -25.60 -40.06
C ASP A 57 -7.73 -24.19 -40.23
N ILE A 58 -6.51 -23.95 -39.71
CA ILE A 58 -5.64 -22.88 -40.20
C ILE A 58 -4.22 -23.42 -40.40
N ASP A 59 -3.77 -23.29 -41.65
CA ASP A 59 -2.41 -23.52 -42.13
C ASP A 59 -1.42 -22.49 -41.58
N ASP A 60 -0.18 -22.96 -41.37
CA ASP A 60 1.07 -22.22 -41.06
C ASP A 60 1.02 -21.10 -40.01
N VAL A 61 1.59 -21.40 -38.84
CA VAL A 61 1.94 -20.42 -37.80
C VAL A 61 2.99 -19.46 -38.36
N ASP A 62 2.56 -18.26 -38.72
CA ASP A 62 3.44 -17.16 -39.12
C ASP A 62 4.41 -16.84 -37.97
N THR A 63 5.66 -17.30 -38.09
CA THR A 63 6.77 -17.14 -37.11
C THR A 63 7.26 -15.69 -36.97
N LYS A 64 6.40 -14.70 -37.22
CA LYS A 64 6.75 -13.29 -37.06
C LYS A 64 6.96 -12.96 -35.60
N LYS A 65 8.03 -12.20 -35.34
CA LYS A 65 8.36 -11.68 -34.01
C LYS A 65 7.11 -11.09 -33.33
N PRO A 66 6.88 -11.36 -32.04
CA PRO A 66 5.79 -10.77 -31.28
C PRO A 66 5.77 -9.26 -31.42
N LYS A 67 4.61 -8.71 -31.79
CA LYS A 67 4.37 -7.26 -31.89
C LYS A 67 3.25 -6.88 -30.96
N ASN A 68 3.27 -5.62 -30.52
CA ASN A 68 2.16 -5.07 -29.75
C ASN A 68 0.95 -4.89 -30.67
N LYS A 69 -0.18 -5.49 -30.30
CA LYS A 69 -1.47 -5.37 -30.98
C LYS A 69 -2.57 -5.01 -29.98
N ILE A 70 -3.76 -4.74 -30.48
CA ILE A 70 -4.99 -4.57 -29.70
C ILE A 70 -5.78 -5.87 -29.76
N TYR A 71 -5.93 -6.54 -28.62
CA TYR A 71 -6.76 -7.74 -28.47
C TYR A 71 -8.04 -7.32 -27.77
N LYS A 72 -9.18 -7.53 -28.43
CA LYS A 72 -10.52 -7.30 -27.88
C LYS A 72 -11.15 -8.66 -27.66
N PHE A 73 -11.30 -9.05 -26.40
CA PHE A 73 -11.87 -10.34 -26.03
C PHE A 73 -13.40 -10.29 -26.05
N SER A 74 -14.02 -11.46 -26.17
CA SER A 74 -15.47 -11.63 -26.25
C SER A 74 -16.20 -11.25 -24.95
N ASN A 75 -15.49 -11.24 -23.81
CA ASN A 75 -16.00 -10.72 -22.54
C ASN A 75 -15.95 -9.17 -22.46
N GLY A 76 -15.44 -8.50 -23.49
CA GLY A 76 -15.29 -7.04 -23.55
C GLY A 76 -13.93 -6.52 -23.11
N ASP A 77 -13.09 -7.36 -22.49
CA ASP A 77 -11.78 -6.96 -22.02
C ASP A 77 -10.85 -6.58 -23.17
N VAL A 78 -9.92 -5.67 -22.88
CA VAL A 78 -8.98 -5.18 -23.89
C VAL A 78 -7.56 -5.30 -23.37
N TYR A 79 -6.74 -6.04 -24.12
CA TYR A 79 -5.30 -6.08 -23.92
C TYR A 79 -4.57 -5.34 -25.05
N VAL A 80 -3.60 -4.51 -24.67
CA VAL A 80 -2.68 -3.86 -25.60
C VAL A 80 -1.26 -4.24 -25.19
N GLY A 81 -0.65 -5.14 -25.95
CA GLY A 81 0.66 -5.71 -25.65
C GLY A 81 0.97 -6.84 -26.62
N LYS A 82 1.88 -7.73 -26.24
CA LYS A 82 2.35 -8.84 -27.07
C LYS A 82 2.00 -10.18 -26.41
N PHE A 83 1.72 -11.17 -27.23
CA PHE A 83 1.67 -12.56 -26.83
C PHE A 83 2.98 -13.27 -27.24
N LEU A 84 3.49 -14.14 -26.38
CA LEU A 84 4.57 -15.08 -26.66
C LEU A 84 4.07 -16.47 -26.29
N GLU A 85 4.11 -17.41 -27.25
CA GLU A 85 3.65 -18.79 -27.03
C GLU A 85 2.23 -18.87 -26.45
N GLY A 86 1.32 -18.02 -26.96
CA GLY A 86 -0.08 -17.99 -26.51
C GLY A 86 -0.31 -17.32 -25.16
N LYS A 87 0.71 -16.75 -24.51
CA LYS A 87 0.59 -16.03 -23.22
C LYS A 87 0.97 -14.56 -23.30
N MET A 88 0.33 -13.70 -22.51
CA MET A 88 0.74 -12.30 -22.35
C MET A 88 2.13 -12.22 -21.75
N GLU A 89 3.01 -11.43 -22.38
CA GLU A 89 4.42 -11.38 -22.03
C GLU A 89 5.00 -9.96 -22.17
N GLY A 90 5.88 -9.58 -21.25
CA GLY A 90 6.52 -8.26 -21.22
C GLY A 90 5.53 -7.11 -21.01
N GLN A 91 5.83 -5.95 -21.60
CA GLN A 91 5.08 -4.72 -21.31
C GLN A 91 3.72 -4.68 -22.03
N GLY A 92 2.66 -4.40 -21.27
CA GLY A 92 1.31 -4.27 -21.81
C GLY A 92 0.37 -3.47 -20.92
N SER A 93 -0.85 -3.32 -21.41
CA SER A 93 -1.97 -2.76 -20.66
C SER A 93 -3.18 -3.66 -20.82
N TYR A 94 -3.81 -4.03 -19.71
CA TYR A 94 -5.03 -4.81 -19.70
C TYR A 94 -6.13 -4.01 -19.02
N THR A 95 -7.25 -3.84 -19.70
CA THR A 95 -8.44 -3.17 -19.21
C THR A 95 -9.54 -4.21 -19.04
N PHE A 96 -9.97 -4.40 -17.80
CA PHE A 96 -11.00 -5.35 -17.39
C PHE A 96 -12.31 -4.59 -17.18
N PHE A 97 -13.40 -4.97 -17.85
CA PHE A 97 -14.70 -4.32 -17.66
C PHE A 97 -15.53 -5.08 -16.62
N VAL A 98 -16.00 -4.37 -15.58
CA VAL A 98 -16.78 -4.96 -14.48
C VAL A 98 -18.28 -4.79 -14.73
N ASP A 99 -18.69 -3.61 -15.19
CA ASP A 99 -20.06 -3.26 -15.58
C ASP A 99 -20.05 -2.11 -16.59
N GLU A 100 -21.24 -1.60 -16.97
CA GLU A 100 -21.38 -0.44 -17.86
C GLU A 100 -20.78 0.83 -17.24
N GLY A 101 -19.47 1.03 -17.48
CA GLY A 101 -18.73 2.23 -17.10
C GLY A 101 -17.65 1.99 -16.05
N THR A 102 -17.65 0.86 -15.33
CA THR A 102 -16.58 0.53 -14.38
C THR A 102 -15.56 -0.39 -15.02
N ALA A 103 -14.31 0.07 -15.07
CA ALA A 103 -13.19 -0.74 -15.53
C ALA A 103 -12.04 -0.70 -14.51
N MET A 104 -11.34 -1.82 -14.41
CA MET A 104 -10.01 -1.87 -13.80
C MET A 104 -8.96 -1.80 -14.90
N GLU A 105 -7.81 -1.21 -14.62
CA GLU A 105 -6.72 -1.14 -15.60
C GLU A 105 -5.39 -1.52 -14.95
N TYR A 106 -4.72 -2.51 -15.53
CA TYR A 106 -3.33 -2.78 -15.27
C TYR A 106 -2.46 -2.25 -16.41
N ILE A 107 -1.35 -1.60 -16.07
CA ILE A 107 -0.31 -1.17 -17.01
C ILE A 107 1.02 -1.55 -16.40
N GLY A 108 1.75 -2.46 -17.04
CA GLY A 108 2.99 -2.97 -16.49
C GLY A 108 3.53 -4.15 -17.25
N GLU A 109 4.34 -4.92 -16.55
CA GLU A 109 4.99 -6.13 -17.03
C GLU A 109 4.11 -7.37 -16.78
N PHE A 110 4.04 -8.22 -17.81
CA PHE A 110 3.39 -9.52 -17.78
C PHE A 110 4.44 -10.60 -17.96
N LYS A 111 4.23 -11.75 -17.31
CA LYS A 111 4.96 -12.98 -17.55
C LYS A 111 3.99 -14.14 -17.47
N GLU A 112 3.88 -14.90 -18.55
CA GLU A 112 2.97 -16.05 -18.63
C GLU A 112 1.54 -15.73 -18.14
N ASP A 113 0.91 -14.70 -18.73
CA ASP A 113 -0.43 -14.20 -18.41
C ASP A 113 -0.60 -13.48 -17.07
N LYS A 114 0.43 -13.47 -16.22
CA LYS A 114 0.35 -12.87 -14.88
C LYS A 114 1.04 -11.52 -14.83
N LYS A 115 0.51 -10.61 -14.01
CA LYS A 115 1.21 -9.37 -13.63
C LYS A 115 2.48 -9.76 -12.88
N ASN A 116 3.64 -9.41 -13.43
CA ASN A 116 4.93 -9.80 -12.88
C ASN A 116 5.99 -8.76 -13.27
N GLY A 117 6.64 -8.15 -12.29
CA GLY A 117 7.53 -7.00 -12.50
C GLY A 117 6.89 -5.68 -12.07
N LYS A 118 7.29 -4.57 -12.69
CA LYS A 118 6.83 -3.23 -12.35
C LYS A 118 5.48 -2.93 -13.02
N GLY A 119 4.56 -2.33 -12.28
CA GLY A 119 3.26 -1.98 -12.83
C GLY A 119 2.46 -0.98 -12.01
N ASN A 120 1.36 -0.56 -12.63
CA ASN A 120 0.32 0.27 -12.05
C ASN A 120 -1.02 -0.43 -12.22
N PHE A 121 -1.81 -0.49 -11.15
CA PHE A 121 -3.13 -1.07 -11.17
C PHE A 121 -4.14 -0.12 -10.56
N VAL A 122 -5.12 0.28 -11.37
CA VAL A 122 -6.27 1.08 -10.94
C VAL A 122 -7.43 0.13 -10.69
N PHE A 123 -7.90 0.12 -9.45
CA PHE A 123 -8.99 -0.73 -8.99
C PHE A 123 -10.35 -0.08 -9.26
N SER A 124 -11.41 -0.89 -9.33
CA SER A 124 -12.78 -0.43 -9.57
C SER A 124 -13.31 0.48 -8.46
N ASN A 125 -12.78 0.36 -7.24
CA ASN A 125 -13.12 1.22 -6.11
C ASN A 125 -12.37 2.56 -6.09
N GLY A 126 -11.58 2.86 -7.12
CA GLY A 126 -10.79 4.09 -7.24
C GLY A 126 -9.45 4.07 -6.51
N ASN A 127 -9.07 2.95 -5.87
CA ASN A 127 -7.71 2.80 -5.36
C ASN A 127 -6.72 2.66 -6.54
N GLU A 128 -5.47 3.01 -6.30
CA GLU A 128 -4.39 2.88 -7.27
C GLU A 128 -3.15 2.32 -6.58
N TYR A 129 -2.59 1.24 -7.13
CA TYR A 129 -1.30 0.69 -6.71
C TYR A 129 -0.24 0.94 -7.78
N ILE A 130 0.94 1.37 -7.37
CA ILE A 130 2.14 1.50 -8.21
C ILE A 130 3.27 0.77 -7.50
N GLY A 131 3.88 -0.21 -8.14
CA GLY A 131 4.95 -0.97 -7.51
C GLY A 131 5.28 -2.27 -8.21
N HIS A 132 5.90 -3.18 -7.46
CA HIS A 132 6.21 -4.50 -7.95
C HIS A 132 5.03 -5.47 -7.79
N PHE A 133 4.93 -6.39 -8.74
CA PHE A 133 3.99 -7.49 -8.79
C PHE A 133 4.77 -8.79 -8.97
N GLU A 134 4.31 -9.86 -8.35
CA GLU A 134 4.81 -11.21 -8.54
C GLU A 134 3.62 -12.16 -8.54
N GLU A 135 3.48 -12.96 -9.60
CA GLU A 135 2.38 -13.93 -9.75
C GLU A 135 0.99 -13.30 -9.46
N ASP A 136 0.68 -12.18 -10.11
CA ASP A 136 -0.54 -11.36 -9.95
C ASP A 136 -0.70 -10.60 -8.63
N MET A 137 0.18 -10.84 -7.66
CA MET A 137 0.08 -10.27 -6.32
C MET A 137 0.98 -9.04 -6.16
N MET A 138 0.50 -8.02 -5.44
CA MET A 138 1.36 -6.92 -4.99
C MET A 138 2.45 -7.48 -4.08
N ASN A 139 3.71 -7.24 -4.42
CA ASN A 139 4.88 -7.77 -3.74
C ASN A 139 6.03 -6.76 -3.80
N GLY A 140 7.06 -6.89 -2.97
CA GLY A 140 8.19 -5.96 -2.95
C GLY A 140 7.82 -4.54 -2.55
N ILE A 141 8.42 -3.53 -3.18
CA ILE A 141 8.15 -2.12 -2.87
C ILE A 141 6.93 -1.64 -3.69
N GLY A 142 6.01 -0.94 -3.03
CA GLY A 142 4.83 -0.39 -3.67
C GLY A 142 4.19 0.75 -2.91
N ASN A 143 3.49 1.59 -3.65
CA ASN A 143 2.68 2.70 -3.17
C ASN A 143 1.20 2.43 -3.51
N MET A 144 0.34 2.50 -2.50
CA MET A 144 -1.11 2.41 -2.63
C MET A 144 -1.70 3.76 -2.27
N LEU A 145 -2.39 4.38 -3.23
CA LEU A 145 -3.26 5.54 -3.02
C LEU A 145 -4.70 5.05 -2.92
N TYR A 146 -5.34 5.30 -1.78
CA TYR A 146 -6.72 4.92 -1.57
C TYR A 146 -7.66 6.01 -2.09
N ASN A 147 -8.87 5.65 -2.50
CA ASN A 147 -9.89 6.62 -2.90
C ASN A 147 -10.25 7.60 -1.75
N SER A 148 -10.12 7.16 -0.50
CA SER A 148 -10.23 7.99 0.71
C SER A 148 -9.15 9.07 0.85
N LYS A 149 -8.15 9.09 -0.03
CA LYS A 149 -6.93 9.93 0.02
C LYS A 149 -5.91 9.52 1.08
N ASP A 150 -6.14 8.40 1.75
CA ASP A 150 -5.08 7.74 2.50
C ASP A 150 -4.02 7.21 1.52
N GLU A 151 -2.79 7.07 2.01
CA GLU A 151 -1.66 6.59 1.22
C GLU A 151 -0.81 5.63 2.06
N TYR A 152 -0.38 4.53 1.45
CA TYR A 152 0.66 3.66 2.00
C TYR A 152 1.82 3.56 1.02
N ILE A 153 3.03 3.77 1.50
CA ILE A 153 4.26 3.46 0.75
C ILE A 153 5.13 2.56 1.59
N GLY A 154 5.54 1.42 1.04
CA GLY A 154 6.34 0.48 1.78
C GLY A 154 6.48 -0.86 1.11
N THR A 155 6.78 -1.85 1.94
CA THR A 155 6.94 -3.23 1.50
C THR A 155 5.61 -3.99 1.53
N TRP A 156 5.47 -4.89 0.56
CA TRP A 156 4.31 -5.71 0.30
C TRP A 156 4.74 -7.16 0.15
N LYS A 157 3.88 -8.08 0.60
CA LYS A 157 4.04 -9.52 0.42
C LYS A 157 2.67 -10.13 0.20
N ASN A 158 2.50 -10.85 -0.92
CA ASN A 158 1.26 -11.55 -1.26
C ASN A 158 0.00 -10.67 -1.09
N GLY A 159 0.04 -9.44 -1.61
CA GLY A 159 -1.09 -8.52 -1.59
C GLY A 159 -1.31 -7.78 -0.26
N LYS A 160 -0.45 -7.97 0.75
CA LYS A 160 -0.59 -7.35 2.07
C LYS A 160 0.62 -6.48 2.41
N LYS A 161 0.39 -5.40 3.17
CA LYS A 161 1.46 -4.60 3.78
C LYS A 161 2.26 -5.50 4.72
N ASP A 162 3.56 -5.63 4.48
CA ASP A 162 4.43 -6.55 5.23
C ASP A 162 5.87 -6.06 5.17
N GLY A 163 6.50 -5.86 6.33
CA GLY A 163 7.79 -5.20 6.47
C GLY A 163 7.65 -3.73 6.87
N LYS A 164 8.66 -2.89 6.58
CA LYS A 164 8.62 -1.46 6.91
C LYS A 164 7.78 -0.68 5.90
N GLY A 165 7.05 0.32 6.40
CA GLY A 165 6.23 1.20 5.58
C GLY A 165 5.81 2.48 6.28
N ILE A 166 5.27 3.39 5.48
CA ILE A 166 4.74 4.67 5.93
C ILE A 166 3.29 4.74 5.46
N TYR A 167 2.38 4.89 6.42
CA TYR A 167 0.96 5.11 6.17
C TYR A 167 0.64 6.56 6.50
N LYS A 168 0.08 7.28 5.54
CA LYS A 168 -0.40 8.65 5.70
C LYS A 168 -1.91 8.64 5.59
N TRP A 169 -2.57 9.08 6.64
CA TRP A 169 -4.01 9.28 6.63
C TRP A 169 -4.37 10.57 5.90
N SER A 170 -5.58 10.60 5.36
CA SER A 170 -6.17 11.76 4.68
C SER A 170 -6.25 13.03 5.56
N ASP A 171 -6.30 12.88 6.88
CA ASP A 171 -6.23 13.98 7.86
C ASP A 171 -4.81 14.56 8.06
N GLY A 172 -3.80 13.95 7.43
CA GLY A 172 -2.40 14.34 7.50
C GLY A 172 -1.60 13.65 8.60
N CYS A 173 -2.22 12.86 9.48
CA CYS A 173 -1.49 12.01 10.43
C CYS A 173 -0.64 10.99 9.67
N ILE A 174 0.47 10.57 10.29
CA ILE A 174 1.42 9.64 9.67
C ILE A 174 1.80 8.57 10.68
N TYR A 175 1.82 7.33 10.23
CA TYR A 175 2.48 6.22 10.91
C TYR A 175 3.67 5.77 10.08
N ALA A 176 4.83 5.66 10.71
CA ALA A 176 6.04 5.13 10.12
C ALA A 176 6.55 3.98 11.00
N GLY A 177 6.56 2.77 10.45
CA GLY A 177 6.80 1.58 11.27
C GLY A 177 6.72 0.27 10.53
N GLU A 178 6.64 -0.78 11.32
CA GLU A 178 6.54 -2.17 10.85
C GLU A 178 5.09 -2.59 10.60
N PHE A 179 4.89 -3.40 9.58
CA PHE A 179 3.64 -4.02 9.19
C PHE A 179 3.80 -5.53 9.09
N LYS A 180 2.75 -6.27 9.47
CA LYS A 180 2.67 -7.71 9.26
C LYS A 180 1.27 -8.12 8.87
N GLY A 181 1.13 -8.80 7.73
CA GLY A 181 -0.18 -9.27 7.26
C GLY A 181 -1.23 -8.16 7.13
N GLY A 182 -0.82 -6.94 6.76
CA GLY A 182 -1.70 -5.79 6.56
C GLY A 182 -1.96 -4.93 7.80
N LYS A 183 -1.40 -5.28 8.96
CA LYS A 183 -1.60 -4.56 10.22
C LYS A 183 -0.30 -3.90 10.71
N MET A 184 -0.41 -2.78 11.42
CA MET A 184 0.70 -2.22 12.20
C MET A 184 1.08 -3.21 13.31
N GLU A 185 2.35 -3.59 13.34
CA GLU A 185 2.88 -4.68 14.17
C GLU A 185 4.37 -4.43 14.39
N GLY A 186 4.90 -4.63 15.60
CA GLY A 186 6.31 -4.33 15.89
C GLY A 186 6.52 -2.87 16.28
N TYR A 187 7.66 -2.27 15.96
CA TYR A 187 7.96 -0.89 16.37
C TYR A 187 7.47 0.14 15.36
N GLY A 188 7.00 1.30 15.83
CA GLY A 188 6.59 2.39 14.95
C GLY A 188 6.32 3.71 15.67
N ILE A 189 6.32 4.78 14.87
CA ILE A 189 6.13 6.16 15.32
C ILE A 189 4.90 6.75 14.62
N CYS A 190 3.99 7.31 15.41
CA CYS A 190 2.84 8.06 14.93
C CYS A 190 3.09 9.57 15.10
N TYR A 191 2.75 10.33 14.07
CA TYR A 191 2.89 11.77 13.99
C TYR A 191 1.52 12.39 13.70
N ASN A 192 1.26 13.56 14.27
CA ASN A 192 0.09 14.36 13.89
C ASN A 192 0.31 15.06 12.54
N SER A 193 -0.71 15.76 12.05
CA SER A 193 -0.66 16.51 10.79
C SER A 193 0.34 17.67 10.76
N LYS A 194 0.85 18.12 11.92
CA LYS A 194 1.93 19.11 12.05
C LYS A 194 3.32 18.47 12.06
N GLY A 195 3.40 17.14 12.07
CA GLY A 195 4.65 16.38 12.16
C GLY A 195 5.21 16.29 13.58
N GLU A 196 4.40 16.52 14.61
CA GLU A 196 4.78 16.30 16.01
C GLU A 196 4.52 14.83 16.37
N VAL A 197 5.42 14.22 17.13
CA VAL A 197 5.29 12.83 17.59
C VAL A 197 4.10 12.72 18.56
N LEU A 198 3.16 11.84 18.24
CA LEU A 198 2.04 11.45 19.11
C LEU A 198 2.36 10.18 19.89
N TYR A 199 3.01 9.21 19.25
CA TYR A 199 3.37 7.95 19.88
C TYR A 199 4.65 7.40 19.27
N GLU A 200 5.50 6.81 20.10
CA GLU A 200 6.70 6.07 19.69
C GLU A 200 6.80 4.82 20.56
N GLY A 201 6.72 3.64 19.95
CA GLY A 201 6.75 2.39 20.71
C GLY A 201 6.28 1.17 19.93
N GLU A 202 5.93 0.13 20.66
CA GLU A 202 5.47 -1.14 20.11
C GLU A 202 3.97 -1.08 19.71
N TRP A 203 3.63 -1.88 18.70
CA TRP A 203 2.32 -2.01 18.08
C TRP A 203 1.98 -3.48 17.91
N LYS A 204 0.71 -3.82 18.06
CA LYS A 204 0.19 -5.18 17.83
C LYS A 204 -1.23 -5.09 17.30
N ASN A 205 -1.50 -5.73 16.17
CA ASN A 205 -2.83 -5.73 15.55
C ASN A 205 -3.45 -4.32 15.41
N ASN A 206 -2.70 -3.34 14.92
CA ASN A 206 -3.14 -1.93 14.77
C ASN A 206 -3.33 -1.14 16.07
N LEU A 207 -3.00 -1.70 17.23
CA LEU A 207 -3.12 -1.02 18.53
C LEU A 207 -1.75 -0.79 19.15
N ILE A 208 -1.59 0.32 19.87
CA ILE A 208 -0.42 0.53 20.72
C ILE A 208 -0.35 -0.59 21.78
N HIS A 209 0.84 -1.14 21.98
CA HIS A 209 1.09 -2.30 22.81
C HIS A 209 2.52 -2.26 23.35
N GLY A 210 2.89 -3.16 24.27
CA GLY A 210 4.27 -3.26 24.75
C GLY A 210 4.75 -1.95 25.38
N LYS A 211 6.01 -1.60 25.19
CA LYS A 211 6.58 -0.34 25.70
C LYS A 211 6.43 0.79 24.69
N GLY A 212 6.16 1.99 25.19
CA GLY A 212 6.12 3.18 24.35
C GLY A 212 6.06 4.50 25.12
N THR A 213 6.11 5.58 24.36
CA THR A 213 5.88 6.96 24.82
C THR A 213 4.69 7.52 24.07
N TYR A 214 3.65 7.95 24.80
CA TYR A 214 2.47 8.61 24.26
C TYR A 214 2.43 10.08 24.67
N ILE A 215 2.30 10.97 23.70
CA ILE A 215 2.28 12.43 23.84
C ILE A 215 0.98 12.94 23.20
N TRP A 216 0.07 13.45 24.00
CA TRP A 216 -1.21 13.99 23.49
C TRP A 216 -1.28 15.50 23.52
N GLU A 217 -0.42 16.15 24.30
CA GLU A 217 -0.31 17.60 24.39
C GLU A 217 1.12 17.97 24.79
N LYS A 218 1.55 19.17 24.42
CA LYS A 218 2.84 19.70 24.85
C LYS A 218 2.93 19.66 26.38
N GLY A 219 3.95 18.98 26.89
CA GLY A 219 4.15 18.81 28.34
C GLY A 219 3.36 17.68 28.98
N LYS A 220 2.42 17.03 28.27
CA LYS A 220 1.68 15.86 28.76
C LYS A 220 2.11 14.60 28.03
N LYS A 221 2.75 13.69 28.76
CA LYS A 221 3.21 12.41 28.21
C LYS A 221 3.11 11.27 29.19
N TYR A 222 2.95 10.07 28.66
CA TYR A 222 3.07 8.82 29.40
C TYR A 222 4.19 7.99 28.78
N ILE A 223 5.06 7.45 29.61
CA ILE A 223 6.15 6.55 29.21
C ILE A 223 5.96 5.25 29.98
N GLY A 224 5.76 4.14 29.31
CA GLY A 224 5.54 2.87 30.01
C GLY A 224 4.93 1.81 29.12
N GLU A 225 4.29 0.86 29.77
CA GLU A 225 3.66 -0.28 29.13
C GLU A 225 2.23 0.02 28.65
N PHE A 226 1.80 -0.70 27.60
CA PHE A 226 0.50 -0.59 26.95
C PHE A 226 -0.09 -1.97 26.66
N MET A 227 -1.40 -2.11 26.83
CA MET A 227 -2.15 -3.30 26.48
C MET A 227 -3.45 -2.94 25.77
N HIS A 228 -3.64 -3.45 24.55
CA HIS A 228 -4.84 -3.20 23.72
C HIS A 228 -5.22 -1.73 23.60
N GLY A 229 -4.24 -0.87 23.34
CA GLY A 229 -4.48 0.56 23.16
C GLY A 229 -4.47 1.39 24.45
N LYS A 230 -4.32 0.75 25.62
CA LYS A 230 -4.46 1.41 26.93
C LYS A 230 -3.19 1.35 27.75
N LYS A 231 -2.93 2.38 28.56
CA LYS A 231 -1.84 2.37 29.55
C LYS A 231 -2.06 1.20 30.52
N HIS A 232 -1.04 0.37 30.69
CA HIS A 232 -1.12 -0.85 31.49
C HIS A 232 0.28 -1.19 32.02
N GLY A 233 0.43 -1.98 33.08
CA GLY A 233 1.76 -2.37 33.58
C GLY A 233 2.51 -1.20 34.24
N GLN A 234 3.84 -1.18 34.18
CA GLN A 234 4.62 -0.07 34.77
C GLN A 234 4.64 1.14 33.84
N GLY A 235 4.53 2.34 34.42
CA GLY A 235 4.66 3.56 33.65
C GLY A 235 4.69 4.85 34.45
N THR A 236 5.14 5.89 33.78
CA THR A 236 5.42 7.22 34.31
C THR A 236 4.59 8.25 33.54
N PHE A 237 3.79 9.04 34.26
CA PHE A 237 2.99 10.13 33.72
C PHE A 237 3.59 11.48 34.09
N TYR A 238 3.71 12.34 33.07
CA TYR A 238 4.18 13.71 33.19
C TYR A 238 3.10 14.71 32.79
N LEU A 239 2.97 15.79 33.56
CA LEU A 239 2.13 16.96 33.28
C LEU A 239 3.01 18.21 33.34
N ASN A 240 2.92 19.08 32.33
CA ASN A 240 3.78 20.26 32.20
C ASN A 240 5.29 19.94 32.27
N ASN A 241 5.69 18.76 31.77
CA ASN A 241 7.04 18.18 31.89
C ASN A 241 7.50 17.82 33.31
N GLU A 242 6.61 17.89 34.30
CA GLU A 242 6.89 17.45 35.68
C GLU A 242 6.38 16.03 35.91
N LEU A 243 7.13 15.24 36.68
CA LEU A 243 6.72 13.89 37.07
C LEU A 243 5.51 13.98 38.00
N VAL A 244 4.40 13.37 37.59
CA VAL A 244 3.15 13.36 38.38
C VAL A 244 2.89 12.02 39.03
N TYR A 245 3.17 10.93 38.30
CA TYR A 245 2.97 9.58 38.81
C TYR A 245 3.98 8.63 38.20
N GLU A 246 4.51 7.73 39.03
CA GLU A 246 5.30 6.58 38.62
C GLU A 246 4.76 5.36 39.36
N GLY A 247 4.38 4.33 38.61
CA GLY A 247 3.88 3.10 39.21
C GLY A 247 3.05 2.27 38.25
N THR A 248 2.19 1.42 38.81
CA THR A 248 1.40 0.45 38.03
C THR A 248 0.14 1.11 37.45
N TRP A 249 -0.24 0.73 36.24
CA TRP A 249 -1.43 1.16 35.52
C TRP A 249 -2.30 -0.05 35.14
N LYS A 250 -3.62 0.13 35.18
CA LYS A 250 -4.61 -0.85 34.74
C LYS A 250 -5.66 -0.17 33.86
N PHE A 251 -5.49 -0.30 32.55
CA PHE A 251 -6.42 0.21 31.53
C PHE A 251 -6.69 1.72 31.70
N ASP A 252 -5.64 2.51 31.54
CA ASP A 252 -5.64 3.98 31.64
C ASP A 252 -5.84 4.55 33.04
N LYS A 253 -5.99 3.70 34.06
CA LYS A 253 -6.09 4.11 35.47
C LYS A 253 -4.81 3.77 36.22
N PRO A 254 -4.17 4.73 36.91
CA PRO A 254 -3.06 4.41 37.79
C PRO A 254 -3.59 3.62 38.99
N SER A 255 -2.81 2.63 39.43
CA SER A 255 -3.16 1.75 40.55
C SER A 255 -2.82 2.40 41.89
N ILE A 256 -3.25 3.65 42.06
CA ILE A 256 -3.15 4.40 43.31
C ILE A 256 -4.49 4.21 43.99
N PHE A 257 -4.59 3.29 44.95
CA PHE A 257 -5.65 3.22 45.97
C PHE A 257 -7.03 3.81 45.58
N ASP A 258 -7.96 3.00 45.06
CA ASP A 258 -9.42 3.28 44.90
C ASP A 258 -9.88 4.67 44.44
N ARG A 259 -8.98 5.56 43.98
CA ARG A 259 -9.27 6.94 43.62
C ARG A 259 -8.86 7.21 42.18
N THR A 260 -9.68 7.99 41.49
CA THR A 260 -9.45 8.36 40.09
C THR A 260 -8.45 9.50 39.99
N LEU A 261 -7.81 9.67 38.82
CA LEU A 261 -6.92 10.82 38.57
C LEU A 261 -7.66 12.15 38.71
N ASP A 262 -8.94 12.20 38.33
CA ASP A 262 -9.78 13.38 38.47
C ASP A 262 -9.92 13.80 39.95
N GLU A 263 -10.05 12.84 40.87
CA GLU A 263 -10.09 13.09 42.32
C GLU A 263 -8.74 13.58 42.89
N ILE A 264 -7.63 13.24 42.24
CA ILE A 264 -6.29 13.69 42.64
C ILE A 264 -6.03 15.12 42.16
N PHE A 265 -6.51 15.50 40.96
CA PHE A 265 -6.25 16.81 40.38
C PHE A 265 -7.34 17.86 40.67
N SER A 266 -8.53 17.47 41.11
CA SER A 266 -9.56 18.42 41.57
C SER A 266 -9.16 19.16 42.86
N LEU A 267 -8.10 18.71 43.55
CA LEU A 267 -7.60 19.31 44.79
C LEU A 267 -6.43 20.29 44.60
N ARG A 268 -6.01 20.56 43.35
CA ARG A 268 -4.92 21.49 43.03
C ARG A 268 -5.35 22.71 42.20
N LEU A 269 -6.64 23.06 42.21
CA LEU A 269 -7.18 24.31 41.65
C LEU A 269 -7.56 25.29 42.76
#